data_AF-A0A1D2RB01-F1
#
_entry.id   AF-A0A1D2RB01-F1
#
_cell.length_a   1.000
_cell.length_b   1.000
_cell.length_c   1.000
_cell.angle_alpha   90.00
_cell.angle_beta   90.00
_cell.angle_gamma   90.00
#
_symmetry.space_group_name_H-M   'P 1'
#
loop_
_entity.id
_entity.type
_entity.pdbx_description
1 polymer ?
#
loop_
_entity_poly.entity_id
_entity_poly.type
_entity_poly.pdbx_seq_one_letter_code
_entity_poly.pdbx_strand_id
1 'polypeptide(L)'
;MTKFEPIVRNPGDLIRSEDWNRIQEDIKADLDDLNEKISKLKEYVEGMLHSVTLTDVKSPIGISYNLDEPVLGETENYGTTIVGHITKQWCIGNGNTGRICRFGIIDLMDVLYYWAGAGGGDKKTLKIMIEYVDGDTHTTDELFIHECSELRPKGGENPYVEYLLSPNENVWYKYMLQNPKPDKEVRYIYFENVGSACTPRIGNVIQYLTKIRHMSSL
;
A
#
# COMPACT_ATOMS: atom_id res chain seq x y z
N MET A 1 10.72 -8.29 38.46
CA MET A 1 9.32 -8.73 38.63
C MET A 1 9.35 -10.09 39.28
N THR A 2 8.95 -10.17 40.55
CA THR A 2 8.83 -11.42 41.29
C THR A 2 7.54 -12.10 40.84
N LYS A 3 7.67 -13.20 40.12
CA LYS A 3 6.59 -14.13 39.79
C LYS A 3 5.91 -14.55 41.10
N PHE A 4 4.59 -14.75 41.13
CA PHE A 4 3.92 -15.28 42.33
C PHE A 4 4.70 -16.46 42.92
N GLU A 5 5.17 -16.29 44.16
CA GLU A 5 5.84 -17.35 44.92
C GLU A 5 4.84 -17.93 45.91
N PRO A 6 4.43 -19.21 45.74
CA PRO A 6 3.53 -19.85 46.67
C PRO A 6 4.12 -19.85 48.08
N ILE A 7 3.31 -19.50 49.08
CA ILE A 7 3.70 -19.66 50.48
C ILE A 7 3.78 -21.15 50.78
N VAL A 8 4.99 -21.69 50.86
CA VAL A 8 5.22 -23.11 51.19
C VAL A 8 4.97 -23.33 52.68
N ARG A 9 3.97 -24.15 53.03
CA ARG A 9 3.68 -24.58 54.41
C ARG A 9 3.54 -26.09 54.52
N ASN A 10 3.76 -26.59 55.73
CA ASN A 10 3.61 -28.00 56.02
C ASN A 10 2.11 -28.37 56.10
N PRO A 11 1.73 -29.60 55.72
CA PRO A 11 0.35 -30.07 55.86
C PRO A 11 -0.14 -29.94 57.30
N GLY A 12 -1.24 -29.20 57.52
CA GLY A 12 -1.85 -28.98 58.85
C GLY A 12 -1.66 -27.58 59.44
N ASP A 13 -0.81 -26.72 58.84
CA ASP A 13 -0.67 -25.33 59.27
C ASP A 13 -1.89 -24.48 58.88
N LEU A 14 -2.42 -23.72 59.85
CA LEU A 14 -3.49 -22.74 59.62
C LEU A 14 -2.97 -21.57 58.76
N ILE A 15 -3.70 -21.27 57.68
CA ILE A 15 -3.46 -20.05 56.89
C ILE A 15 -3.94 -18.85 57.71
N ARG A 16 -3.05 -17.90 57.99
CA ARG A 16 -3.45 -16.67 58.69
C ARG A 16 -4.13 -15.73 57.70
N SER A 17 -5.04 -14.89 58.18
CA SER A 17 -5.73 -13.90 57.35
C SER A 17 -4.78 -12.97 56.58
N GLU A 18 -3.62 -12.65 57.16
CA GLU A 18 -2.56 -11.86 56.53
C GLU A 18 -1.95 -12.58 55.31
N ASP A 19 -1.69 -13.88 55.42
CA ASP A 19 -1.16 -14.69 54.32
C ASP A 19 -2.18 -14.81 53.18
N TRP A 20 -3.46 -14.96 53.54
CA TRP A 20 -4.55 -15.02 52.57
C TRP A 20 -4.73 -13.70 51.82
N ASN A 21 -4.72 -12.58 52.53
CA ASN A 21 -4.81 -11.25 51.93
C ASN A 21 -3.63 -10.98 51.00
N ARG A 22 -2.41 -11.36 51.39
CA ARG A 22 -1.22 -11.20 50.55
C ARG A 22 -1.32 -12.02 49.26
N ILE A 23 -1.76 -13.28 49.35
CA ILE A 23 -2.00 -14.11 48.17
C ILE A 23 -3.04 -13.48 47.24
N GLN A 24 -4.12 -12.94 47.78
CA GLN A 24 -5.15 -12.27 46.97
C GLN A 24 -4.63 -10.99 46.30
N GLU A 25 -3.83 -10.19 47.01
CA GLU A 25 -3.20 -8.98 46.45
C GLU A 25 -2.20 -9.33 45.35
N ASP A 26 -1.34 -10.33 45.58
CA ASP A 26 -0.35 -10.79 44.59
C ASP A 26 -1.04 -11.33 43.32
N ILE A 27 -2.08 -12.17 43.48
CA ILE A 27 -2.87 -12.69 42.35
C ILE A 27 -3.56 -11.54 41.59
N LYS A 28 -4.13 -10.57 42.31
CA LYS A 28 -4.79 -9.42 41.68
C LYS A 28 -3.80 -8.58 40.89
N ALA A 29 -2.62 -8.30 41.46
CA ALA A 29 -1.57 -7.56 40.77
C ALA A 29 -1.09 -8.30 39.51
N ASP A 30 -0.91 -9.62 39.57
CA ASP A 30 -0.55 -10.45 38.42
C ASP A 30 -1.67 -10.43 37.34
N LEU A 31 -2.94 -10.47 37.72
CA LEU A 31 -4.07 -10.37 36.80
C LEU A 31 -4.16 -9.00 36.12
N ASP A 32 -3.94 -7.92 36.88
CA ASP A 32 -3.97 -6.55 36.35
C ASP A 32 -2.82 -6.34 35.34
N ASP A 33 -1.61 -6.83 35.64
CA ASP A 33 -0.46 -6.80 34.71
C ASP A 33 -0.70 -7.65 33.45
N LEU A 34 -1.28 -8.85 33.60
CA LEU A 34 -1.66 -9.67 32.45
C LEU A 34 -2.69 -8.98 31.55
N ASN A 35 -3.70 -8.33 32.14
CA ASN A 35 -4.71 -7.58 31.39
C ASN A 35 -4.08 -6.40 30.63
N GLU A 36 -3.16 -5.67 31.26
CA GLU A 36 -2.43 -4.58 30.59
C GLU A 36 -1.60 -5.11 29.41
N LYS A 37 -0.87 -6.21 29.60
CA LYS A 37 -0.08 -6.85 28.54
C LYS A 37 -0.95 -7.35 27.39
N ILE A 38 -2.10 -7.96 27.70
CA ILE A 38 -3.06 -8.41 26.69
C ILE A 38 -3.63 -7.21 25.91
N SER A 39 -3.94 -6.09 26.59
CA SER A 39 -4.44 -4.88 25.93
C SER A 39 -3.39 -4.32 24.95
N LYS A 40 -2.14 -4.19 25.39
CA LYS A 40 -1.03 -3.75 24.53
C LYS A 40 -0.80 -4.68 23.34
N LEU A 41 -0.91 -6.00 23.56
CA LEU A 41 -0.77 -6.97 22.48
C LEU A 41 -1.90 -6.84 21.45
N LYS A 42 -3.15 -6.61 21.90
CA LYS A 42 -4.28 -6.37 21.00
C LYS A 42 -4.07 -5.11 20.16
N GLU A 43 -3.69 -4.00 20.78
CA GLU A 43 -3.37 -2.75 20.07
C GLU A 43 -2.24 -2.96 19.05
N TYR A 44 -1.20 -3.71 19.43
CA TYR A 44 -0.11 -4.04 18.53
C TYR A 44 -0.60 -4.86 17.33
N VAL A 45 -1.43 -5.89 17.56
CA VAL A 45 -1.99 -6.73 16.51
C VAL A 45 -2.90 -5.95 15.59
N GLU A 46 -3.76 -5.08 16.13
CA GLU A 46 -4.65 -4.19 15.35
C GLU A 46 -3.88 -3.18 14.49
N GLY A 47 -2.67 -2.79 14.93
CA GLY A 47 -1.77 -1.91 14.19
C GLY A 47 -0.91 -2.63 13.13
N MET A 48 -0.91 -3.96 13.06
CA MET A 48 -0.07 -4.68 12.12
C MET A 48 -0.58 -4.55 10.68
N LEU A 49 0.30 -4.09 9.80
CA LEU A 49 0.08 -4.01 8.36
C LEU A 49 0.94 -5.07 7.66
N HIS A 50 0.32 -5.78 6.73
CA HIS A 50 0.98 -6.64 5.78
C HIS A 50 1.19 -5.88 4.46
N SER A 51 2.36 -6.03 3.86
CA SER A 51 2.65 -5.46 2.54
C SER A 51 2.77 -6.55 1.49
N VAL A 52 2.05 -6.38 0.39
CA VAL A 52 2.10 -7.26 -0.78
C VAL A 52 2.65 -6.46 -1.95
N THR A 53 3.61 -7.03 -2.68
CA THR A 53 4.11 -6.45 -3.93
C THR A 53 3.80 -7.41 -5.07
N LEU A 54 3.03 -6.93 -6.05
CA LEU A 54 2.71 -7.63 -7.28
C LEU A 54 3.65 -7.12 -8.38
N THR A 55 4.54 -7.99 -8.84
CA THR A 55 5.43 -7.73 -9.98
C THR A 55 4.84 -8.29 -11.27
N ASP A 56 5.22 -7.72 -12.41
CA ASP A 56 4.78 -8.15 -13.74
C ASP A 56 3.26 -8.19 -13.92
N VAL A 57 2.55 -7.23 -13.32
CA VAL A 57 1.10 -7.16 -13.39
C VAL A 57 0.68 -6.88 -14.84
N LYS A 58 -0.16 -7.78 -15.37
CA LYS A 58 -0.69 -7.66 -16.73
C LYS A 58 -2.04 -6.97 -16.72
N SER A 59 -2.28 -6.18 -17.75
CA SER A 59 -3.59 -5.61 -18.01
C SER A 59 -4.25 -6.24 -19.24
N PRO A 60 -5.55 -6.52 -19.18
CA PRO A 60 -6.32 -6.93 -20.36
C PRO A 60 -6.74 -5.73 -21.24
N ILE A 61 -6.46 -4.49 -20.82
CA ILE A 61 -6.79 -3.28 -21.56
C ILE A 61 -5.55 -2.38 -21.69
N GLY A 62 -5.56 -1.51 -22.69
CA GLY A 62 -4.46 -0.60 -22.96
C GLY A 62 -3.29 -1.25 -23.68
N ILE A 63 -2.23 -0.47 -23.88
CA ILE A 63 -1.02 -0.89 -24.59
C ILE A 63 0.13 -0.89 -23.59
N SER A 64 0.81 -2.03 -23.47
CA SER A 64 2.04 -2.13 -22.69
C SER A 64 3.22 -1.90 -23.61
N TYR A 65 4.18 -1.11 -23.14
CA TYR A 65 5.47 -0.94 -23.77
C TYR A 65 6.58 -1.50 -22.88
N ASN A 66 7.64 -2.03 -23.49
CA ASN A 66 8.89 -2.25 -22.81
C ASN A 66 9.51 -0.90 -22.40
N LEU A 67 10.49 -0.93 -21.49
CA LEU A 67 11.11 0.28 -20.97
C LEU A 67 12.17 0.86 -21.94
N ASP A 68 12.72 0.06 -22.83
CA ASP A 68 13.72 0.44 -23.84
C ASP A 68 13.11 0.79 -25.20
N GLU A 69 11.81 0.57 -25.40
CA GLU A 69 11.13 0.96 -26.63
C GLU A 69 10.47 2.34 -26.51
N PRO A 70 10.48 3.13 -27.60
CA PRO A 70 9.79 4.41 -27.63
C PRO A 70 8.27 4.20 -27.61
N VAL A 71 7.58 5.04 -26.84
CA VAL A 71 6.12 5.12 -26.86
C VAL A 71 5.68 5.79 -28.18
N LEU A 72 4.54 5.36 -28.73
CA LEU A 72 4.01 5.94 -29.97
C LEU A 72 3.81 7.45 -29.83
N GLY A 73 4.46 8.23 -30.71
CA GLY A 73 4.39 9.69 -30.71
C GLY A 73 5.37 10.38 -29.74
N GLU A 74 6.30 9.61 -29.15
CA GLU A 74 7.32 10.10 -28.23
C GLU A 74 8.71 9.61 -28.67
N THR A 75 9.74 10.41 -28.39
CA THR A 75 11.13 10.06 -28.67
C THR A 75 11.85 9.45 -27.46
N GLU A 76 11.27 9.62 -26.27
CA GLU A 76 11.90 9.26 -25.00
C GLU A 76 11.44 7.89 -24.49
N ASN A 77 12.41 7.11 -23.99
CA ASN A 77 12.21 5.82 -23.31
C ASN A 77 13.06 5.81 -22.03
N TYR A 78 13.16 4.68 -21.33
CA TYR A 78 14.01 4.55 -20.14
C TYR A 78 15.40 3.93 -20.46
N GLY A 79 15.69 3.59 -21.72
CA GLY A 79 17.00 3.10 -22.15
C GLY A 79 17.48 1.79 -21.50
N THR A 80 16.58 1.04 -20.85
CA THR A 80 16.86 -0.23 -20.18
C THR A 80 15.62 -1.11 -20.22
N THR A 81 15.78 -2.43 -20.06
CA THR A 81 14.64 -3.36 -19.97
C THR A 81 14.05 -3.45 -18.56
N ILE A 82 14.77 -2.97 -17.54
CA ILE A 82 14.36 -3.01 -16.13
C ILE A 82 14.85 -1.81 -15.35
N VAL A 83 13.98 -1.27 -14.48
CA VAL A 83 14.30 -0.25 -13.47
C VAL A 83 13.71 -0.71 -12.13
N GLY A 84 14.56 -1.08 -11.17
CA GLY A 84 14.11 -1.74 -9.95
C GLY A 84 13.39 -3.06 -10.26
N HIS A 85 12.08 -3.11 -10.04
CA HIS A 85 11.21 -4.24 -10.42
C HIS A 85 10.33 -3.95 -11.64
N ILE A 86 10.37 -2.72 -12.17
CA ILE A 86 9.54 -2.29 -13.30
C ILE A 86 10.18 -2.82 -14.58
N THR A 87 9.42 -3.58 -15.36
CA THR A 87 9.87 -4.16 -16.64
C THR A 87 9.02 -3.68 -17.81
N LYS A 88 7.84 -3.12 -17.54
CA LYS A 88 6.93 -2.55 -18.54
C LYS A 88 6.24 -1.29 -18.05
N GLN A 89 5.85 -0.47 -19.01
CA GLN A 89 5.03 0.72 -18.81
C GLN A 89 3.72 0.60 -19.60
N TRP A 90 2.63 1.06 -19.02
CA TRP A 90 1.34 1.18 -19.71
C TRP A 90 1.07 2.66 -20.00
N CYS A 91 0.71 2.98 -21.24
CA CYS A 91 0.33 4.34 -21.65
C CYS A 91 -0.51 4.30 -22.94
N ILE A 92 -1.22 5.39 -23.23
CA ILE A 92 -2.10 5.52 -24.41
C ILE A 92 -1.39 6.24 -25.58
N GLY A 93 -0.20 6.79 -25.32
CA GLY A 93 0.54 7.61 -26.27
C GLY A 93 0.08 9.07 -26.31
N ASN A 94 0.91 9.90 -26.95
CA ASN A 94 0.76 11.36 -26.95
C ASN A 94 -0.56 11.82 -27.61
N GLY A 95 -1.22 12.81 -27.01
CA GLY A 95 -2.45 13.41 -27.53
C GLY A 95 -3.74 12.64 -27.21
N ASN A 96 -3.65 11.47 -26.57
CA ASN A 96 -4.80 10.59 -26.34
C ASN A 96 -5.24 10.57 -24.86
N THR A 97 -6.54 10.45 -24.63
CA THR A 97 -7.18 10.28 -23.31
C THR A 97 -7.93 8.95 -23.26
N GLY A 98 -8.11 8.39 -22.06
CA GLY A 98 -8.88 7.16 -21.84
C GLY A 98 -8.22 6.22 -20.82
N ARG A 99 -8.63 4.95 -20.82
CA ARG A 99 -8.08 3.94 -19.90
C ARG A 99 -6.67 3.53 -20.32
N ILE A 100 -5.72 3.70 -19.41
CA ILE A 100 -4.31 3.33 -19.58
C ILE A 100 -4.14 1.83 -19.37
N CYS A 101 -4.63 1.35 -18.22
CA CYS A 101 -4.58 -0.05 -17.84
C CYS A 101 -5.60 -0.35 -16.73
N ARG A 102 -5.81 -1.65 -16.52
CA ARG A 102 -6.56 -2.28 -15.44
C ARG A 102 -5.74 -3.40 -14.82
N PHE A 103 -5.55 -3.36 -13.51
CA PHE A 103 -4.84 -4.37 -12.74
C PHE A 103 -5.78 -5.09 -11.77
N GLY A 104 -5.64 -6.41 -11.65
CA GLY A 104 -6.41 -7.23 -10.71
C GLY A 104 -5.66 -7.42 -9.40
N ILE A 105 -6.36 -7.30 -8.27
CA ILE A 105 -5.78 -7.52 -6.93
C ILE A 105 -6.49 -8.68 -6.23
N ILE A 106 -7.82 -8.67 -6.17
CA ILE A 106 -8.64 -9.66 -5.43
C ILE A 106 -8.10 -9.85 -4.00
N ASP A 107 -8.06 -8.74 -3.28
CA ASP A 107 -7.68 -8.67 -1.87
C ASP A 107 -8.25 -7.39 -1.21
N LEU A 108 -8.25 -7.37 0.11
CA LEU A 108 -8.46 -6.17 0.91
C LEU A 108 -7.20 -5.31 0.83
N MET A 109 -7.40 -4.01 0.65
CA MET A 109 -6.31 -3.05 0.46
C MET A 109 -6.64 -1.78 1.23
N ASP A 110 -5.78 -1.38 2.16
CA ASP A 110 -5.86 -0.09 2.85
C ASP A 110 -5.18 1.02 2.04
N VAL A 111 -3.99 0.72 1.50
CA VAL A 111 -3.17 1.68 0.76
C VAL A 111 -2.63 1.05 -0.51
N LEU A 112 -2.76 1.77 -1.63
CA LEU A 112 -2.15 1.46 -2.91
C LEU A 112 -0.88 2.27 -3.10
N TYR A 113 0.20 1.62 -3.49
CA TYR A 113 1.39 2.24 -4.05
C TYR A 113 1.54 1.85 -5.51
N TYR A 114 1.78 2.83 -6.36
CA TYR A 114 1.93 2.63 -7.81
C TYR A 114 3.06 3.51 -8.35
N TRP A 115 3.74 2.99 -9.37
CA TRP A 115 4.79 3.73 -10.07
C TRP A 115 4.20 4.46 -11.27
N ALA A 116 4.46 5.76 -11.35
CA ALA A 116 4.05 6.58 -12.47
C ALA A 116 5.09 7.64 -12.84
N GLY A 117 5.03 8.06 -14.09
CA GLY A 117 5.71 9.23 -14.64
C GLY A 117 4.87 9.80 -15.77
N ALA A 118 5.20 10.97 -16.29
CA ALA A 118 4.48 11.57 -17.42
C ALA A 118 5.45 12.07 -18.49
N GLY A 119 5.13 11.80 -19.75
CA GLY A 119 5.68 12.58 -20.87
C GLY A 119 4.89 13.88 -21.05
N GLY A 120 5.53 14.93 -21.57
CA GLY A 120 4.83 16.18 -21.93
C GLY A 120 4.54 17.14 -20.77
N GLY A 121 5.20 16.99 -19.62
CA GLY A 121 5.14 17.94 -18.51
C GLY A 121 4.34 17.47 -17.29
N ASP A 122 4.56 18.22 -16.20
CA ASP A 122 3.90 18.09 -14.91
C ASP A 122 2.40 18.43 -15.03
N LYS A 123 1.50 17.48 -14.78
CA LYS A 123 0.04 17.71 -14.93
C LYS A 123 -0.83 16.90 -13.98
N LYS A 124 -1.96 17.52 -13.60
CA LYS A 124 -3.15 16.81 -13.09
C LYS A 124 -3.87 16.17 -14.27
N THR A 125 -3.74 14.86 -14.39
CA THR A 125 -4.31 14.15 -15.56
C THR A 125 -4.68 12.71 -15.26
N LEU A 126 -4.21 12.14 -14.15
CA LEU A 126 -4.43 10.74 -13.83
C LEU A 126 -5.66 10.60 -12.95
N LYS A 127 -6.62 9.77 -13.33
CA LYS A 127 -7.66 9.28 -12.43
C LYS A 127 -7.43 7.82 -12.12
N ILE A 128 -7.64 7.46 -10.86
CA ILE A 128 -7.61 6.08 -10.42
C ILE A 128 -9.01 5.68 -10.00
N MET A 129 -9.52 4.59 -10.55
CA MET A 129 -10.78 4.00 -10.14
C MET A 129 -10.53 2.64 -9.48
N ILE A 130 -11.07 2.48 -8.28
CA ILE A 130 -11.09 1.23 -7.52
C ILE A 130 -12.48 0.61 -7.70
N GLU A 131 -12.52 -0.60 -8.23
CA GLU A 131 -13.74 -1.42 -8.35
C GLU A 131 -13.69 -2.54 -7.31
N TYR A 132 -14.74 -2.65 -6.51
CA TYR A 132 -14.88 -3.65 -5.47
C TYR A 132 -15.63 -4.89 -5.97
N VAL A 133 -15.48 -6.02 -5.28
CA VAL A 133 -16.09 -7.31 -5.67
C VAL A 133 -17.62 -7.25 -5.72
N ASP A 134 -18.24 -6.41 -4.89
CA ASP A 134 -19.69 -6.18 -4.87
C ASP A 134 -20.21 -5.26 -6.00
N GLY A 135 -19.32 -4.77 -6.87
CA GLY A 135 -19.63 -3.88 -7.99
C GLY A 135 -19.66 -2.40 -7.65
N ASP A 136 -19.43 -2.03 -6.39
CA ASP A 136 -19.21 -0.64 -5.98
C ASP A 136 -17.93 -0.09 -6.63
N THR A 137 -17.87 1.22 -6.83
CA THR A 137 -16.68 1.87 -7.38
C THR A 137 -16.36 3.15 -6.63
N HIS A 138 -15.09 3.48 -6.57
CA HIS A 138 -14.61 4.79 -6.16
C HIS A 138 -13.64 5.33 -7.21
N THR A 139 -13.77 6.60 -7.58
CA THR A 139 -12.85 7.27 -8.51
C THR A 139 -12.27 8.47 -7.81
N THR A 140 -10.95 8.64 -7.91
CA THR A 140 -10.25 9.80 -7.40
C THR A 140 -10.55 11.05 -8.23
N ASP A 141 -10.30 12.21 -7.66
CA ASP A 141 -10.07 13.42 -8.44
C ASP A 141 -8.81 13.26 -9.33
N GLU A 142 -8.54 14.27 -10.15
CA GLU A 142 -7.37 14.31 -11.03
C GLU A 142 -6.09 14.44 -10.20
N LEU A 143 -5.30 13.37 -10.21
CA LEU A 143 -4.02 13.28 -9.55
C LEU A 143 -2.94 13.94 -10.40
N PHE A 144 -2.12 14.74 -9.72
CA PHE A 144 -0.92 15.32 -10.29
C PHE A 144 0.15 14.24 -10.48
N ILE A 145 0.75 14.19 -11.65
CA ILE A 145 1.86 13.29 -11.99
C ILE A 145 3.01 14.12 -12.54
N HIS A 146 4.19 13.86 -11.98
CA HIS A 146 5.44 14.50 -12.36
C HIS A 146 5.95 13.97 -13.71
N GLU A 147 6.55 14.89 -14.45
CA GLU A 147 7.23 14.65 -15.71
C GLU A 147 8.48 13.77 -15.50
N CYS A 148 8.76 12.87 -16.43
CA CYS A 148 9.75 11.81 -16.26
C CYS A 148 11.14 12.07 -16.85
N SER A 149 11.39 13.14 -17.60
CA SER A 149 12.71 13.40 -18.22
C SER A 149 13.78 13.83 -17.21
N GLU A 150 13.37 14.43 -16.09
CA GLU A 150 14.28 14.84 -15.01
C GLU A 150 13.62 14.74 -13.63
N LEU A 151 14.43 14.65 -12.58
CA LEU A 151 13.95 14.56 -11.21
C LEU A 151 13.29 15.88 -10.78
N ARG A 152 11.99 15.82 -10.53
CA ARG A 152 11.18 16.94 -10.04
C ARG A 152 11.22 17.01 -8.51
N PRO A 153 11.18 18.22 -7.92
CA PRO A 153 11.04 18.36 -6.48
C PRO A 153 9.68 17.82 -6.03
N LYS A 154 9.66 17.25 -4.82
CA LYS A 154 8.43 16.77 -4.19
C LYS A 154 7.46 17.94 -3.94
N GLY A 155 6.42 18.05 -4.76
CA GLY A 155 5.36 19.05 -4.63
C GLY A 155 4.38 18.75 -3.47
N GLY A 156 3.40 19.63 -3.28
CA GLY A 156 2.34 19.44 -2.27
C GLY A 156 1.11 18.67 -2.78
N GLU A 157 0.90 18.65 -4.10
CA GLU A 157 -0.23 17.97 -4.73
C GLU A 157 0.20 16.57 -5.19
N ASN A 158 -0.46 15.52 -4.67
CA ASN A 158 -0.10 14.12 -4.88
C ASN A 158 1.42 13.85 -4.72
N PRO A 159 2.00 14.12 -3.53
CA PRO A 159 3.45 13.97 -3.32
C PRO A 159 3.91 12.53 -3.49
N TYR A 160 4.93 12.30 -4.32
CA TYR A 160 5.55 10.99 -4.43
C TYR A 160 6.29 10.61 -3.14
N VAL A 161 6.35 9.32 -2.83
CA VAL A 161 7.01 8.79 -1.62
C VAL A 161 8.44 8.33 -1.88
N GLU A 162 8.74 7.91 -3.12
CA GLU A 162 10.00 7.32 -3.55
C GLU A 162 10.20 7.63 -5.04
N TYR A 163 11.44 7.55 -5.54
CA TYR A 163 11.75 7.65 -6.96
C TYR A 163 12.85 6.67 -7.37
N LEU A 164 12.89 6.32 -8.65
CA LEU A 164 13.96 5.53 -9.29
C LEU A 164 14.43 6.25 -10.55
N LEU A 165 15.73 6.17 -10.82
CA LEU A 165 16.36 6.69 -12.03
C LEU A 165 16.73 5.54 -12.97
N SER A 166 16.43 5.69 -14.25
CA SER A 166 16.96 4.84 -15.30
C SER A 166 18.36 5.29 -15.75
N PRO A 167 19.08 4.49 -16.56
CA PRO A 167 20.43 4.86 -17.02
C PRO A 167 20.52 6.16 -17.83
N ASN A 168 19.43 6.56 -18.49
CA ASN A 168 19.32 7.84 -19.19
C ASN A 168 18.69 8.95 -18.31
N GLU A 169 18.72 8.77 -16.99
CA GLU A 169 18.24 9.71 -15.96
C GLU A 169 16.73 9.99 -15.95
N ASN A 170 15.95 9.29 -16.79
CA ASN A 170 14.50 9.35 -16.70
C ASN A 170 13.99 8.73 -15.39
N VAL A 171 12.90 9.29 -14.88
CA VAL A 171 12.45 9.10 -13.50
C VAL A 171 11.13 8.34 -13.43
N TRP A 172 11.09 7.37 -12.52
CA TRP A 172 9.84 6.78 -12.03
C TRP A 172 9.56 7.31 -10.63
N TYR A 173 8.33 7.75 -10.39
CA TYR A 173 7.88 8.22 -9.09
C TYR A 173 6.90 7.23 -8.50
N LYS A 174 7.07 6.89 -7.22
CA LYS A 174 6.12 6.06 -6.47
C LYS A 174 5.12 6.97 -5.79
N TYR A 175 3.84 6.77 -6.07
CA TYR A 175 2.75 7.49 -5.42
C TYR A 175 2.00 6.58 -4.46
N MET A 176 1.19 7.20 -3.60
CA MET A 176 0.40 6.52 -2.59
C MET A 176 -1.05 6.99 -2.68
N LEU A 177 -1.99 6.06 -2.70
CA LEU A 177 -3.43 6.32 -2.67
C LEU A 177 -4.07 5.53 -1.52
N GLN A 178 -4.85 6.22 -0.69
CA GLN A 178 -5.65 5.56 0.34
C GLN A 178 -6.94 5.01 -0.25
N ASN A 179 -7.27 3.75 0.04
CA ASN A 179 -8.57 3.19 -0.32
C ASN A 179 -9.64 3.75 0.63
N PRO A 180 -10.70 4.40 0.15
CA PRO A 180 -11.75 4.94 1.02
C PRO A 180 -12.65 3.86 1.62
N LYS A 181 -12.63 2.63 1.10
CA LYS A 181 -13.40 1.48 1.62
C LYS A 181 -12.45 0.30 1.85
N PRO A 182 -11.57 0.37 2.86
CA PRO A 182 -10.55 -0.66 3.12
C PRO A 182 -11.16 -2.00 3.55
N ASP A 183 -12.41 -2.00 4.03
CA ASP A 183 -13.17 -3.19 4.42
C ASP A 183 -13.83 -3.92 3.25
N LYS A 184 -13.73 -3.38 2.03
CA LYS A 184 -14.25 -4.01 0.82
C LYS A 184 -13.10 -4.58 0.00
N GLU A 185 -13.28 -5.83 -0.42
CA GLU A 185 -12.32 -6.51 -1.29
C GLU A 185 -12.28 -5.81 -2.66
N VAL A 186 -11.07 -5.46 -3.09
CA VAL A 186 -10.82 -4.77 -4.36
C VAL A 186 -10.68 -5.81 -5.46
N ARG A 187 -11.52 -5.71 -6.49
CA ARG A 187 -11.43 -6.56 -7.68
C ARG A 187 -10.42 -6.00 -8.67
N TYR A 188 -10.57 -4.73 -9.05
CA TYR A 188 -9.76 -4.09 -10.08
C TYR A 188 -9.37 -2.66 -9.70
N ILE A 189 -8.20 -2.26 -10.19
CA ILE A 189 -7.74 -0.86 -10.20
C ILE A 189 -7.56 -0.43 -11.65
N TYR A 190 -8.20 0.67 -12.02
CA TYR A 190 -8.09 1.27 -13.33
C TYR A 190 -7.31 2.56 -13.24
N PHE A 191 -6.42 2.76 -14.21
CA PHE A 191 -5.70 4.00 -14.42
C PHE A 191 -6.20 4.65 -15.70
N GLU A 192 -6.49 5.94 -15.65
CA GLU A 192 -7.11 6.68 -16.74
C GLU A 192 -6.42 8.03 -16.94
N ASN A 193 -6.08 8.34 -18.19
CA ASN A 193 -5.62 9.65 -18.59
C ASN A 193 -6.81 10.52 -19.01
N VAL A 194 -7.01 11.66 -18.37
CA VAL A 194 -8.10 12.59 -18.73
C VAL A 194 -7.63 13.84 -19.50
N GLY A 195 -6.33 14.04 -19.65
CA GLY A 195 -5.74 15.19 -20.34
C GLY A 195 -4.88 14.78 -21.53
N SER A 196 -5.09 15.39 -22.68
CA SER A 196 -4.34 15.11 -23.92
C SER A 196 -2.96 15.77 -23.97
N ALA A 197 -2.68 16.72 -23.07
CA ALA A 197 -1.44 17.49 -23.07
C ALA A 197 -0.25 16.75 -22.45
N CYS A 198 -0.49 15.67 -21.70
CA CYS A 198 0.57 14.84 -21.14
C CYS A 198 0.21 13.35 -21.25
N THR A 199 1.25 12.51 -21.23
CA THR A 199 1.12 11.07 -21.38
C THR A 199 1.53 10.39 -20.08
N PRO A 200 0.61 10.19 -19.13
CA PRO A 200 0.91 9.44 -17.92
C PRO A 200 1.21 7.98 -18.27
N ARG A 201 2.25 7.46 -17.63
CA ARG A 201 2.78 6.11 -17.77
C ARG A 201 2.64 5.41 -16.43
N ILE A 202 2.18 4.16 -16.44
CA ILE A 202 2.01 3.34 -15.23
C ILE A 202 2.93 2.12 -15.30
N GLY A 203 3.77 1.94 -14.29
CA GLY A 203 4.64 0.77 -14.18
C GLY A 203 3.84 -0.50 -13.91
N ASN A 204 4.32 -1.65 -14.38
CA ASN A 204 3.70 -2.96 -14.15
C ASN A 204 3.97 -3.56 -12.76
N VAL A 205 4.23 -2.71 -11.77
CA VAL A 205 4.46 -3.10 -10.38
C VAL A 205 3.52 -2.30 -9.50
N ILE A 206 2.75 -3.01 -8.69
CA ILE A 206 1.91 -2.42 -7.65
C ILE A 206 2.35 -2.98 -6.31
N GLN A 207 2.37 -2.13 -5.30
CA GLN A 207 2.46 -2.57 -3.92
C GLN A 207 1.21 -2.11 -3.19
N TYR A 208 0.72 -2.90 -2.23
CA TYR A 208 -0.33 -2.44 -1.34
C TYR A 208 -0.06 -2.85 0.11
N LEU A 209 -0.70 -2.11 1.02
CA LEU A 209 -0.77 -2.45 2.44
C LEU A 209 -2.17 -2.89 2.77
N THR A 210 -2.27 -3.90 3.62
CA THR A 210 -3.52 -4.42 4.16
C THR A 210 -3.37 -4.68 5.65
N LYS A 211 -4.36 -4.35 6.46
CA LYS A 211 -4.38 -4.70 7.89
C LYS A 211 -4.49 -6.21 8.07
N ILE A 212 -3.76 -6.74 9.04
CA ILE A 212 -3.93 -8.15 9.43
C ILE A 212 -5.30 -8.30 10.09
N ARG A 213 -6.17 -9.12 9.48
CA ARG A 213 -7.52 -9.40 9.99
C ARG A 213 -7.57 -10.80 10.58
N HIS A 214 -8.35 -10.96 11.65
CA HIS A 214 -8.55 -12.26 12.30
C HIS A 214 -9.42 -13.16 11.41
N MET A 215 -9.06 -14.43 11.25
CA MET A 215 -9.84 -15.39 10.44
C MET A 215 -11.30 -15.55 10.91
N SER A 216 -11.61 -15.22 12.16
CA SER A 216 -12.99 -15.24 12.67
C SER A 216 -13.85 -14.06 12.21
N SER A 217 -13.28 -13.11 11.45
CA SER A 217 -13.96 -11.93 10.91
C SER A 217 -14.15 -11.98 9.38
N LEU A 218 -13.77 -13.09 8.75
CA LEU A 218 -14.06 -13.46 7.36
C LEU A 218 -15.26 -14.43 7.34
#